data_AF-A0A961AQV1-F1
#
_entry.id   AF-A0A961AQV1-F1
#
_cell.length_a   1.000
_cell.length_b   1.000
_cell.length_c   1.000
_cell.angle_alpha   90.00
_cell.angle_beta   90.00
_cell.angle_gamma   90.00
#
_symmetry.space_group_name_H-M   'P 1'
#
loop_
_entity.id
_entity.type
_entity.pdbx_description
1 polymer ?
#
loop_
_entity_poly.entity_id
_entity_poly.type
_entity_poly.pdbx_seq_one_letter_code
_entity_poly.pdbx_strand_id
1 'polypeptide(L)' 'DLAVDADYQGRGIGKTLIDQTRQQLGPRCRLILLSAPAASTYYPHLGFEKHESAWTLPPALA' A
#
# COMPACT_ATOMS: atom_id res chain seq x y z
N ASP A 1 -2.05 7.40 4.55
CA ASP A 1 -2.46 5.98 4.62
C ASP A 1 -3.46 5.63 3.54
N LEU A 2 -3.53 4.36 3.17
CA LEU A 2 -4.55 3.82 2.28
C LEU A 2 -5.33 2.76 3.07
N ALA A 3 -6.63 2.96 3.23
CA ALA A 3 -7.50 2.02 3.91
C ALA A 3 -8.83 1.89 3.17
N VAL A 4 -9.42 0.70 3.24
CA VAL A 4 -10.79 0.44 2.81
C VAL A 4 -11.50 -0.15 4.00
N ASP A 5 -12.68 0.38 4.30
CA ASP A 5 -13.55 -0.14 5.35
C ASP A 5 -13.77 -1.65 5.17
N ALA A 6 -13.76 -2.40 6.28
CA ALA A 6 -13.79 -3.86 6.28
C ALA A 6 -14.99 -4.41 5.50
N ASP A 7 -16.17 -3.79 5.63
CA ASP A 7 -17.40 -4.24 4.97
C ASP A 7 -17.36 -4.03 3.44
N TYR A 8 -16.41 -3.21 2.98
CA TYR A 8 -16.21 -2.84 1.57
C TYR A 8 -14.93 -3.41 0.96
N GLN A 9 -14.12 -4.16 1.73
CA GLN A 9 -12.95 -4.86 1.21
C GLN A 9 -13.33 -5.96 0.20
N GLY A 10 -12.36 -6.38 -0.62
CA GLY A 10 -12.58 -7.39 -1.67
C GLY A 10 -13.34 -6.91 -2.91
N ARG A 11 -13.87 -5.68 -2.90
CA ARG A 11 -14.65 -5.10 -4.02
C ARG A 11 -13.81 -4.31 -5.04
N GLY A 12 -12.49 -4.42 -4.98
CA GLY A 12 -11.57 -3.69 -5.88
C GLY A 12 -11.30 -2.23 -5.53
N ILE A 13 -11.94 -1.67 -4.48
CA ILE A 13 -11.83 -0.26 -4.09
C ILE A 13 -10.38 0.16 -3.85
N GLY A 14 -9.61 -0.64 -3.11
CA GLY A 14 -8.20 -0.34 -2.82
C GLY A 14 -7.34 -0.19 -4.08
N LYS A 15 -7.58 -1.04 -5.09
CA LYS A 15 -6.94 -0.94 -6.39
C LYS A 15 -7.32 0.37 -7.09
N THR A 16 -8.61 0.72 -7.11
CA THR A 16 -9.09 1.97 -7.74
C THR A 16 -8.46 3.20 -7.09
N LEU A 17 -8.35 3.23 -5.75
CA LEU A 17 -7.69 4.32 -5.04
C LEU A 17 -6.21 4.46 -5.43
N ILE A 18 -5.50 3.35 -5.59
CA ILE A 18 -4.10 3.34 -6.05
C ILE A 18 -4.00 3.86 -7.49
N ASP A 19 -4.87 3.40 -8.39
CA ASP A 19 -4.87 3.80 -9.79
C ASP A 19 -5.13 5.32 -9.94
N GLN A 20 -6.10 5.85 -9.19
CA GLN A 20 -6.37 7.30 -9.15
C GLN A 20 -5.18 8.10 -8.61
N THR A 21 -4.52 7.58 -7.58
CA THR A 21 -3.31 8.21 -7.03
C THR A 21 -2.19 8.26 -8.07
N ARG A 22 -1.94 7.16 -8.78
CA ARG A 22 -0.94 7.10 -9.87
C ARG A 22 -1.26 8.08 -10.99
N GLN A 23 -2.54 8.19 -11.37
CA GLN A 23 -2.97 9.11 -12.42
C GLN A 23 -2.69 10.56 -12.05
N GLN A 24 -2.94 10.95 -10.79
CA GLN A 24 -2.69 12.32 -10.31
C GLN A 24 -1.21 12.65 -10.16
N LEU A 25 -0.40 11.69 -9.70
CA LEU A 25 1.06 11.88 -9.55
C LEU A 25 1.78 11.95 -10.90
N GLY A 26 1.26 11.25 -11.91
CA GLY A 26 1.91 11.13 -13.22
C GLY A 26 3.08 10.13 -13.23
N PRO A 27 3.66 9.87 -14.42
CA PRO A 27 4.52 8.70 -14.65
C PRO A 27 5.93 8.80 -14.05
N ARG A 28 6.36 9.99 -13.61
CA ARG A 28 7.71 10.22 -13.06
C ARG A 28 7.79 10.03 -11.55
N CYS A 29 6.65 9.90 -10.89
CA CYS A 29 6.59 9.74 -9.45
C CYS A 29 6.58 8.26 -9.07
N ARG A 30 7.36 7.92 -8.05
CA ARG A 30 7.35 6.59 -7.45
C ARG A 30 6.33 6.56 -6.32
N LEU A 31 5.46 5.56 -6.33
CA LEU A 31 4.56 5.26 -5.22
C LEU A 31 5.20 4.21 -4.32
N ILE A 32 5.44 4.55 -3.06
CA ILE A 32 5.95 3.63 -2.04
C ILE A 32 4.80 3.38 -1.05
N LEU A 33 4.56 2.10 -0.73
CA LEU A 33 3.55 1.69 0.22
C LEU A 33 4.17 0.76 1.26
N LEU A 34 3.92 1.08 2.54
CA LEU A 34 4.24 0.21 3.67
C LEU A 34 2.98 -0.59 4.01
N SER A 35 3.02 -1.89 3.73
CA SER A 35 1.85 -2.76 3.93
C SER A 35 1.67 -3.14 5.39
N ALA A 36 0.43 -3.11 5.88
CA ALA A 36 0.08 -3.78 7.13
C ALA A 36 0.27 -5.30 6.96
N PRO A 37 0.64 -6.06 8.02
CA PRO A 37 0.94 -7.49 7.91
C PRO A 37 -0.15 -8.30 7.19
N ALA A 38 -1.42 -8.00 7.47
CA ALA A 38 -2.60 -8.66 6.89
C ALA A 38 -2.76 -8.44 5.36
N ALA A 39 -2.16 -7.40 4.80
CA ALA A 39 -2.24 -7.05 3.38
C ALA A 39 -0.91 -7.28 2.63
N SER A 40 0.09 -7.88 3.26
CA SER A 40 1.45 -8.03 2.70
C SER A 40 1.49 -8.86 1.40
N THR A 41 0.57 -9.81 1.23
CA THR A 41 0.45 -10.65 0.03
C THR A 41 -0.42 -10.03 -1.06
N TYR A 42 -1.17 -8.96 -0.77
CA TYR A 42 -2.10 -8.36 -1.72
C TYR A 42 -1.39 -7.54 -2.81
N TYR A 43 -0.45 -6.67 -2.42
CA TYR A 43 0.17 -5.69 -3.32
C TYR A 43 1.04 -6.26 -4.45
N PRO A 44 1.71 -7.42 -4.30
CA PRO A 44 2.37 -8.06 -5.45
C PRO A 44 1.44 -8.30 -6.64
N HIS A 45 0.17 -8.61 -6.41
CA HIS A 45 -0.83 -8.79 -7.49
C HIS A 45 -1.17 -7.49 -8.24
N LEU A 46 -0.82 -6.33 -7.67
CA LEU A 46 -0.99 -5.01 -8.28
C LEU A 46 0.30 -4.48 -8.94
N GLY A 47 1.35 -5.29 -9.00
CA GLY A 47 2.63 -4.92 -9.60
C GLY A 47 3.55 -4.11 -8.67
N PHE A 48 3.30 -4.13 -7.35
CA PHE A 48 4.28 -3.62 -6.39
C PHE A 48 5.40 -4.65 -6.20
N GLU A 49 6.63 -4.16 -6.13
CA GLU A 49 7.80 -4.94 -5.78
C GLU A 49 8.18 -4.69 -4.32
N LYS A 50 8.64 -5.72 -3.62
CA LYS A 50 9.17 -5.55 -2.26
C LYS A 50 10.46 -4.74 -2.32
N HIS A 51 10.60 -3.79 -1.39
CA HIS A 51 11.83 -3.01 -1.21
C HIS A 51 12.56 -3.52 0.04
N GLU A 52 13.83 -3.95 -0.12
CA GLU A 52 14.61 -4.51 0.99
C GLU A 52 15.14 -3.46 1.98
N SER A 53 15.24 -2.20 1.55
CA SER A 53 15.75 -1.09 2.36
C SER A 53 14.66 -0.45 3.24
N ALA A 54 13.79 -1.26 3.84
CA ALA A 54 12.79 -0.77 4.79
C ALA A 54 13.22 -1.17 6.21
N TRP A 55 13.33 -0.18 7.10
CA TRP A 55 13.67 -0.39 8.51
C TRP A 55 12.58 0.21 9.39
N THR A 56 12.30 -0.44 10.51
CA THR A 56 11.35 0.04 11.52
C THR A 56 12.02 0.05 12.87
N LEU A 57 11.69 1.03 13.71
CA LEU A 57 12.08 1.07 15.11
C LEU A 57 10.80 1.01 15.93
N PRO A 58 10.53 -0.09 16.67
CA PRO A 58 9.36 -0.16 17.54
C PRO A 58 9.48 0.87 18.67
N PRO A 59 8.36 1.26 19.31
CA PRO A 59 8.41 2.10 20.50
C PRO A 59 9.37 1.50 21.54
N ALA A 60 10.24 2.33 22.11
CA ALA A 60 10.92 1.98 23.35
C ALA A 60 9.84 1.96 24.43
N LEU A 61 9.30 0.78 24.73
CA LEU A 61 8.30 0.64 25.78
C LEU A 61 8.85 1.25 27.08
N ALA A 62 8.05 2.14 27.68
CA ALA A 62 8.05 2.37 29.11
C ALA A 62 7.08 1.37 29.75
#